data_AF-A0A2D5IEL8-F1
#
_entry.id   AF-A0A2D5IEL8-F1
#
_cell.length_a   1.000
_cell.length_b   1.000
_cell.length_c   1.000
_cell.angle_alpha   90.00
_cell.angle_beta   90.00
_cell.angle_gamma   90.00
#
_symmetry.space_group_name_H-M   'P 1'
#
loop_
_entity.id
_entity.type
_entity.pdbx_description
1 polymer ?
#
loop_
_entity_poly.entity_id
_entity_poly.type
_entity_poly.pdbx_seq_one_letter_code
_entity_poly.pdbx_strand_id
1 'polypeptide(L)'
;MAEQTSLRQFIPEPTTSLMSVEGLSGYTQQNPLPVDERDRQEAARELSRRGITAQAPVPSNQSVMAAPTSYNPFNPAFRETARSALNDFFGGSNIAGREGYRTGQLVDTAVGAMDFAPALGDAMGAGDLRQSIGSGDLIGAAVDTTALAAGMLPILGDAAAKGIKASETSLRSYIDVPTRSDYGPVVQTAEAGRIVETPPRDFRNEKGYSTNPLMAATDLQSRPENIAKGSYRGLVNRYETDPDFAMREQARLLGGRYTQPDNLFMQSATYEDLLGKPLVILPADKTIYGEVDRIAGIDIDPVLVEGGPQHLDRYGNWMSMGGAARSKQAHVNRVREETQQDPVLMYTAMANPGSNFSVPPSQIAVNMIKQQGDLTRDQAVMLDSAIANLNPNNKDLKGIPESWPGYESPEQLLEWLTTDSPTASAGNKRKAFMGDAILNKPAFQKSGFPIPNDIYSVVNEQEMMNMPKGMSGARAMVSTDINPSDMVVDPTLNRSYNTIIPSQGGIAITEPMVPYDVMYPDPIAARAGRHDPYRSFQTSGSAQDYQMANEQWLEGVYRNLESRGLK
;
A
#
# COMPACT_ATOMS: atom_id res chain seq x y z
N MET A 1 79.24 -4.23 3.98
CA MET A 1 78.59 -4.29 5.31
C MET A 1 77.41 -3.34 5.32
N ALA A 2 76.21 -3.87 5.08
CA ALA A 2 74.90 -3.34 5.51
C ALA A 2 73.83 -4.33 5.02
N GLU A 3 72.94 -4.72 5.93
CA GLU A 3 71.96 -5.80 5.84
C GLU A 3 70.77 -5.52 4.91
N GLN A 4 70.17 -6.62 4.44
CA GLN A 4 68.84 -6.70 3.84
C GLN A 4 67.75 -6.53 4.91
N THR A 5 66.70 -5.75 4.62
CA THR A 5 65.34 -6.05 5.08
C THR A 5 64.31 -5.51 4.08
N SER A 6 63.26 -6.30 3.88
CA SER A 6 62.28 -6.29 2.79
C SER A 6 61.36 -5.07 2.73
N LEU A 7 61.10 -4.58 1.51
CA LEU A 7 59.91 -3.79 1.18
C LEU A 7 58.90 -4.68 0.44
N ARG A 8 57.93 -5.23 1.19
CA ARG A 8 56.69 -5.78 0.65
C ARG A 8 55.60 -4.71 0.74
N GLN A 9 54.92 -4.51 -0.39
CA GLN A 9 53.50 -4.15 -0.56
C GLN A 9 52.85 -3.24 0.49
N PHE A 10 52.51 -2.02 0.07
CA PHE A 10 51.30 -1.33 0.52
C PHE A 10 50.56 -0.80 -0.71
N ILE A 11 49.54 -1.56 -1.13
CA ILE A 11 48.43 -1.06 -1.95
C ILE A 11 47.61 -0.20 -0.98
N PRO A 12 47.34 1.08 -1.27
CA PRO A 12 46.40 1.84 -0.46
C PRO A 12 45.00 1.24 -0.67
N GLU A 13 44.40 0.71 0.39
CA GLU A 13 42.99 0.36 0.41
C GLU A 13 42.15 1.60 0.08
N PRO A 14 41.11 1.49 -0.77
CA PRO A 14 40.15 2.58 -0.91
C PRO A 14 39.35 2.65 0.38
N THR A 15 39.61 3.68 1.18
CA THR A 15 38.75 4.07 2.30
C THR A 15 37.36 4.40 1.76
N THR A 16 36.44 3.47 1.93
CA THR A 16 35.00 3.63 1.78
C THR A 16 34.52 4.59 2.87
N SER A 17 34.71 5.89 2.66
CA SER A 17 34.01 6.92 3.41
C SER A 17 32.56 6.90 2.97
N LEU A 18 31.74 6.11 3.66
CA LEU A 18 30.28 6.20 3.64
C LEU A 18 29.91 7.65 3.96
N MET A 19 29.66 8.44 2.92
CA MET A 19 29.10 9.78 3.07
C MET A 19 27.70 9.61 3.66
N SER A 20 27.56 10.02 4.92
CA SER A 20 26.28 10.19 5.56
C SER A 20 25.45 11.19 4.77
N VAL A 21 24.47 10.70 4.01
CA VAL A 21 23.46 11.54 3.38
C VAL A 21 22.61 12.12 4.52
N GLU A 22 22.92 13.35 4.93
CA GLU A 22 22.20 14.15 5.95
C GLU A 22 20.74 14.50 5.57
N GLY A 23 20.14 13.78 4.62
CA GLY A 23 18.71 13.83 4.25
C GLY A 23 17.95 12.51 4.46
N LEU A 24 18.58 11.52 5.11
CA LEU A 24 18.01 10.19 5.41
C LEU A 24 17.60 10.02 6.88
N SER A 25 17.20 11.09 7.55
CA SER A 25 16.53 11.03 8.85
C SER A 25 15.12 10.45 8.70
N GLY A 26 14.99 9.15 8.94
CA GLY A 26 13.72 8.43 8.91
C GLY A 26 13.78 7.22 9.83
N TYR A 27 12.77 7.08 10.68
CA TYR A 27 12.58 6.02 11.67
C TYR A 27 13.15 4.66 11.24
N THR A 28 14.08 4.10 12.02
CA THR A 28 15.00 3.03 11.56
C THR A 28 14.51 1.62 11.87
N GLN A 29 13.46 1.43 12.67
CA GLN A 29 12.93 0.10 12.96
C GLN A 29 11.45 0.14 13.36
N GLN A 30 10.67 -0.80 12.83
CA GLN A 30 9.20 -0.89 13.00
C GLN A 30 8.78 -2.34 13.29
N ASN A 31 9.35 -2.95 14.32
CA ASN A 31 9.05 -4.35 14.57
C ASN A 31 7.63 -4.51 15.12
N PRO A 32 6.86 -5.53 14.67
CA PRO A 32 5.66 -5.93 15.39
C PRO A 32 6.06 -6.23 16.84
N LEU A 33 5.33 -5.66 17.78
CA LEU A 33 5.58 -5.94 19.19
C LEU A 33 5.06 -7.34 19.50
N PRO A 34 5.87 -8.21 20.13
CA PRO A 34 5.35 -9.46 20.67
C PRO A 34 4.40 -9.10 21.81
N VAL A 35 3.11 -9.35 21.61
CA VAL A 35 2.08 -9.19 22.63
C VAL A 35 1.52 -10.56 22.95
N ASP A 36 1.52 -10.95 24.23
CA ASP A 36 0.93 -12.22 24.66
C ASP A 36 -0.58 -12.19 24.38
N GLU A 37 -1.12 -13.30 23.87
CA GLU A 37 -2.55 -13.45 23.63
C GLU A 37 -3.36 -13.28 24.92
N ARG A 38 -2.78 -13.63 26.07
CA ARG A 38 -3.37 -13.37 27.39
C ARG A 38 -3.55 -11.88 27.66
N ASP A 39 -2.55 -11.07 27.31
CA ASP A 39 -2.60 -9.62 27.49
C ASP A 39 -3.66 -9.00 26.59
N ARG A 40 -3.80 -9.49 25.35
CA ARG A 40 -4.88 -9.06 24.44
C ARG A 40 -6.27 -9.41 24.97
N GLN A 41 -6.45 -10.62 25.50
CA GLN A 41 -7.71 -11.05 26.07
C GLN A 41 -8.05 -10.30 27.36
N GLU A 42 -7.05 -9.96 28.17
CA GLU A 42 -7.23 -9.09 29.34
C GLU A 42 -7.61 -7.67 28.94
N ALA A 43 -6.90 -7.09 27.97
CA ALA A 43 -7.23 -5.77 27.42
C ALA A 43 -8.66 -5.72 26.86
N ALA A 44 -9.06 -6.70 26.04
CA ALA A 44 -10.40 -6.77 25.48
C ALA A 44 -11.49 -6.89 26.57
N ARG A 45 -11.24 -7.67 27.62
CA ARG A 45 -12.15 -7.80 28.77
C ARG A 45 -12.27 -6.50 29.55
N GLU A 46 -11.17 -5.80 29.77
CA GLU A 46 -11.15 -4.53 30.51
C GLU A 46 -11.84 -3.40 29.74
N LEU A 47 -11.63 -3.31 28.43
CA LEU A 47 -12.33 -2.36 27.56
C LEU A 47 -13.84 -2.64 27.51
N SER A 48 -14.22 -3.91 27.39
CA SER A 48 -15.63 -4.33 27.41
C SER A 48 -16.33 -3.95 28.71
N ARG A 49 -15.67 -4.10 29.87
CA ARG A 49 -16.22 -3.68 31.17
C ARG A 49 -16.49 -2.17 31.25
N ARG A 50 -15.73 -1.38 30.49
CA ARG A 50 -15.80 0.09 30.49
C ARG A 50 -16.71 0.65 29.40
N GLY A 51 -17.44 -0.21 28.68
CA GLY A 51 -18.40 0.21 27.65
C GLY A 51 -17.75 0.65 26.34
N ILE A 52 -16.47 0.37 26.14
CA ILE A 52 -15.80 0.56 24.85
C ILE A 52 -16.00 -0.71 24.03
N THR A 53 -16.58 -0.59 22.85
CA THR A 53 -16.65 -1.67 21.87
C THR A 53 -15.22 -2.04 21.44
N ALA A 54 -14.74 -3.17 21.95
CA ALA A 54 -13.45 -3.76 21.59
C ALA A 54 -13.68 -5.26 21.42
N GLN A 55 -13.78 -5.74 20.18
CA GLN A 55 -13.82 -7.18 19.93
C GLN A 55 -12.41 -7.77 20.01
N ALA A 56 -12.24 -8.78 20.87
CA ALA A 56 -11.06 -9.64 20.84
C ALA A 56 -10.96 -10.30 19.45
N PRO A 57 -9.74 -10.50 18.91
CA PRO A 57 -9.59 -11.18 17.63
C PRO A 57 -10.26 -12.55 17.68
N VAL A 58 -11.11 -12.82 16.69
CA VAL A 58 -11.53 -14.20 16.41
C VAL A 58 -10.32 -14.90 15.83
N PRO A 59 -9.84 -16.02 16.40
CA PRO A 59 -8.72 -16.74 15.82
C PRO A 59 -9.11 -17.25 14.43
N SER A 60 -8.62 -16.59 13.39
CA SER A 60 -8.61 -17.17 12.05
C SER A 60 -7.47 -18.19 12.05
N ASN A 61 -7.81 -19.46 11.85
CA ASN A 61 -6.84 -20.55 11.65
C ASN A 61 -6.18 -20.45 10.25
N GLN A 62 -5.69 -19.27 9.88
CA GLN A 62 -4.93 -19.06 8.66
C GLN A 62 -3.62 -18.35 9.01
N SER A 63 -2.67 -19.16 9.45
CA SER A 63 -1.25 -18.86 9.33
C SER A 63 -0.94 -18.40 7.90
N VAL A 64 -0.37 -17.21 7.74
CA VAL A 64 0.21 -16.77 6.46
C VAL A 64 1.48 -17.59 6.24
N MET A 65 1.32 -18.72 5.57
CA MET A 65 2.40 -19.41 4.86
C MET A 65 2.73 -18.63 3.58
N ALA A 66 4.00 -18.70 3.16
CA ALA A 66 4.43 -18.29 1.84
C ALA A 66 3.53 -18.95 0.76
N ALA A 67 3.17 -18.19 -0.28
CA ALA A 67 2.35 -18.69 -1.37
C ALA A 67 2.93 -20.01 -1.94
N PRO A 68 2.12 -21.07 -2.12
CA PRO A 68 2.60 -22.39 -2.51
C PRO A 68 3.20 -22.37 -3.93
N THR A 69 4.42 -22.88 -4.02
CA THR A 69 5.13 -23.16 -5.26
C THR A 69 4.54 -24.42 -5.92
N SER A 70 3.97 -24.26 -7.12
CA SER A 70 3.46 -25.27 -8.07
C SER A 70 1.96 -25.64 -7.98
N TYR A 71 1.28 -25.53 -9.13
CA TYR A 71 -0.14 -25.85 -9.31
C TYR A 71 -0.33 -27.09 -10.19
N ASN A 72 -1.21 -28.00 -9.75
CA ASN A 72 -1.68 -29.17 -10.50
C ASN A 72 -3.18 -29.01 -10.80
N PRO A 73 -3.61 -29.04 -12.08
CA PRO A 73 -4.98 -28.73 -12.51
C PRO A 73 -6.04 -29.78 -12.11
N PHE A 74 -5.64 -30.91 -11.51
CA PHE A 74 -6.57 -31.95 -11.05
C PHE A 74 -6.89 -31.87 -9.55
N ASN A 75 -6.62 -30.73 -8.91
CA ASN A 75 -6.83 -30.52 -7.47
C ASN A 75 -8.32 -30.27 -7.15
N PRO A 76 -8.95 -30.98 -6.20
CA PRO A 76 -10.30 -30.69 -5.70
C PRO A 76 -10.52 -29.24 -5.27
N ALA A 77 -9.46 -28.54 -4.82
CA ALA A 77 -9.51 -27.11 -4.51
C ALA A 77 -9.86 -26.25 -5.73
N PHE A 78 -9.42 -26.63 -6.93
CA PHE A 78 -9.76 -25.96 -8.19
C PHE A 78 -11.26 -26.04 -8.50
N ARG A 79 -11.89 -27.19 -8.23
CA ARG A 79 -13.33 -27.40 -8.40
C ARG A 79 -14.14 -26.48 -7.49
N GLU A 80 -13.70 -26.33 -6.23
CA GLU A 80 -14.38 -25.47 -5.26
C GLU A 80 -14.13 -23.98 -5.53
N THR A 81 -12.93 -23.59 -6.00
CA THR A 81 -12.64 -22.21 -6.42
C THR A 81 -13.50 -21.81 -7.64
N ALA A 82 -13.60 -22.69 -8.64
CA ALA A 82 -14.45 -22.45 -9.81
C ALA A 82 -15.93 -22.39 -9.41
N ARG A 83 -16.38 -23.28 -8.51
CA ARG A 83 -17.75 -23.27 -7.99
C ARG A 83 -18.07 -22.02 -7.17
N SER A 84 -17.13 -21.55 -6.36
CA SER A 84 -17.28 -20.32 -5.56
C SER A 84 -17.37 -19.09 -6.46
N ALA A 85 -16.46 -18.95 -7.44
CA ALA A 85 -16.48 -17.84 -8.38
C ALA A 85 -17.77 -17.80 -9.22
N LEU A 86 -18.27 -18.97 -9.65
CA LEU A 86 -19.55 -19.07 -10.37
C LEU A 86 -20.76 -18.78 -9.46
N ASN A 87 -20.73 -19.23 -8.21
CA ASN A 87 -21.77 -18.93 -7.23
C ASN A 87 -21.85 -17.45 -6.89
N ASP A 88 -20.72 -16.76 -6.77
CA ASP A 88 -20.67 -15.33 -6.48
C ASP A 88 -21.13 -14.50 -7.70
N PHE A 89 -20.78 -14.94 -8.91
CA PHE A 89 -21.19 -14.30 -10.15
C PHE A 89 -22.70 -14.43 -10.44
N PHE A 90 -23.30 -15.60 -10.17
CA PHE A 90 -24.73 -15.82 -10.43
C PHE A 90 -25.64 -15.63 -9.20
N GLY A 91 -25.08 -15.51 -7.99
CA GLY A 91 -25.80 -15.50 -6.71
C GLY A 91 -25.51 -14.31 -5.79
N GLY A 92 -24.62 -13.38 -6.16
CA GLY A 92 -24.20 -12.25 -5.34
C GLY A 92 -25.18 -11.07 -5.21
N SER A 93 -26.49 -11.32 -5.17
CA SER A 93 -27.46 -10.31 -4.68
C SER A 93 -28.55 -10.98 -3.86
N ASN A 94 -28.65 -10.59 -2.58
CA ASN A 94 -29.71 -11.03 -1.69
C ASN A 94 -31.07 -10.51 -2.19
N ILE A 95 -31.71 -11.22 -3.11
CA ILE A 95 -33.14 -11.11 -3.42
C ILE A 95 -33.80 -12.41 -2.98
N ALA A 96 -34.45 -12.37 -1.81
CA ALA A 96 -35.25 -13.46 -1.31
C ALA A 96 -36.46 -13.70 -2.23
N GLY A 97 -36.39 -14.73 -3.09
CA GLY A 97 -37.57 -15.27 -3.78
C GLY A 97 -37.25 -16.10 -5.03
N ARG A 98 -37.71 -17.35 -5.07
CA ARG A 98 -37.90 -18.29 -6.21
C ARG A 98 -36.81 -18.47 -7.30
N GLU A 99 -35.78 -17.64 -7.41
CA GLU A 99 -34.76 -17.65 -8.47
C GLU A 99 -33.51 -18.46 -8.12
N GLY A 100 -33.18 -18.63 -6.83
CA GLY A 100 -32.02 -19.41 -6.38
C GLY A 100 -32.02 -20.90 -6.76
N TYR A 101 -33.19 -21.46 -7.12
CA TYR A 101 -33.30 -22.86 -7.58
C TYR A 101 -32.89 -23.06 -9.05
N ARG A 102 -32.92 -22.00 -9.87
CA ARG A 102 -32.51 -22.04 -11.29
C ARG A 102 -31.01 -21.77 -11.46
N THR A 103 -30.44 -20.94 -10.60
CA THR A 103 -29.00 -20.64 -10.55
C THR A 103 -28.18 -21.87 -10.17
N GLY A 104 -28.64 -22.66 -9.18
CA GLY A 104 -27.97 -23.91 -8.80
C GLY A 104 -27.91 -24.95 -9.92
N GLN A 105 -28.94 -25.03 -10.78
CA GLN A 105 -28.95 -25.94 -11.93
C GLN A 105 -27.97 -25.51 -13.03
N LEU A 106 -27.75 -24.22 -13.25
CA LEU A 106 -26.76 -23.70 -14.21
C LEU A 106 -25.32 -23.97 -13.75
N VAL A 107 -25.03 -23.75 -12.46
CA VAL A 107 -23.71 -24.02 -11.87
C VAL A 107 -23.41 -25.52 -11.88
N ASP A 108 -24.36 -26.37 -11.51
CA ASP A 108 -24.16 -27.83 -11.53
C ASP A 108 -24.08 -28.39 -12.97
N THR A 109 -24.74 -27.76 -13.95
CA THR A 109 -24.61 -28.14 -15.38
C THR A 109 -23.27 -27.71 -15.97
N ALA A 110 -22.75 -26.53 -15.60
CA ALA A 110 -21.43 -26.05 -16.02
C ALA A 110 -20.30 -26.90 -15.43
N VAL A 111 -20.39 -27.25 -14.14
CA VAL A 111 -19.46 -28.18 -13.49
C VAL A 111 -19.61 -29.60 -14.06
N GLY A 112 -20.83 -30.04 -14.41
CA GLY A 112 -21.07 -31.33 -15.08
C GLY A 112 -20.57 -31.39 -16.53
N ALA A 113 -20.47 -30.26 -17.25
CA ALA A 113 -19.88 -30.18 -18.57
C ALA A 113 -18.35 -30.36 -18.54
N MET A 114 -17.69 -29.98 -17.44
CA MET A 114 -16.25 -30.26 -17.21
C MET A 114 -15.96 -31.76 -17.06
N ASP A 115 -16.93 -32.55 -16.60
CA ASP A 115 -16.83 -34.02 -16.53
C ASP A 115 -17.07 -34.70 -17.91
N PHE A 116 -17.41 -33.94 -18.96
CA PHE A 116 -17.87 -34.44 -20.26
C PHE A 116 -16.99 -34.01 -21.46
N ALA A 117 -15.67 -34.14 -21.39
CA ALA A 117 -14.83 -34.06 -22.60
C ALA A 117 -13.51 -34.86 -22.48
N PRO A 118 -13.50 -36.09 -23.03
CA PRO A 118 -12.56 -36.35 -24.12
C PRO A 118 -13.21 -36.71 -25.46
N ALA A 119 -14.55 -36.75 -25.58
CA ALA A 119 -15.22 -37.55 -26.63
C ALA A 119 -16.20 -36.83 -27.57
N LEU A 120 -16.22 -35.50 -27.69
CA LEU A 120 -17.06 -34.81 -28.68
C LEU A 120 -16.21 -33.97 -29.64
N GLY A 121 -16.01 -34.52 -30.85
CA GLY A 121 -15.57 -33.78 -32.02
C GLY A 121 -16.77 -33.11 -32.71
N ASP A 122 -16.54 -31.88 -33.16
CA ASP A 122 -17.38 -31.09 -34.08
C ASP A 122 -18.69 -30.50 -33.54
N ALA A 123 -18.60 -29.67 -32.48
CA ALA A 123 -19.59 -28.65 -32.17
C ALA A 123 -18.97 -27.25 -32.17
N MET A 124 -19.63 -26.28 -32.83
CA MET A 124 -19.21 -24.87 -32.86
C MET A 124 -19.09 -24.31 -31.43
N GLY A 125 -17.88 -23.94 -31.03
CA GLY A 125 -17.57 -23.41 -29.68
C GLY A 125 -16.47 -24.17 -28.93
N ALA A 126 -16.17 -25.42 -29.30
CA ALA A 126 -15.11 -26.20 -28.62
C ALA A 126 -13.68 -25.77 -29.00
N GLY A 127 -13.52 -25.04 -30.12
CA GLY A 127 -12.22 -24.55 -30.60
C GLY A 127 -11.63 -23.47 -29.68
N ASP A 128 -12.47 -22.53 -29.25
CA ASP A 128 -12.07 -21.41 -28.38
C ASP A 128 -11.71 -21.92 -26.98
N LEU A 129 -12.52 -22.83 -26.41
CA LEU A 129 -12.21 -23.49 -25.14
C LEU A 129 -10.88 -24.25 -25.17
N ARG A 130 -10.61 -24.99 -26.25
CA ARG A 130 -9.35 -25.75 -26.41
C ARG A 130 -8.15 -24.81 -26.56
N GLN A 131 -8.34 -23.66 -27.20
CA GLN A 131 -7.31 -22.63 -27.33
C GLN A 131 -7.04 -21.94 -25.99
N SER A 132 -8.07 -21.56 -25.24
CA SER A 132 -7.99 -20.93 -23.91
C SER A 132 -7.34 -21.86 -22.87
N ILE A 133 -7.64 -23.16 -22.90
CA ILE A 133 -6.95 -24.16 -22.06
C ILE A 133 -5.50 -24.36 -22.51
N GLY A 134 -5.24 -24.36 -23.83
CA GLY A 134 -3.90 -24.52 -24.39
C GLY A 134 -2.98 -23.31 -24.18
N SER A 135 -3.53 -22.11 -23.98
CA SER A 135 -2.81 -20.86 -23.72
C SER A 135 -2.62 -20.54 -22.23
N GLY A 136 -3.19 -21.33 -21.32
CA GLY A 136 -3.18 -21.03 -19.89
C GLY A 136 -4.12 -19.89 -19.48
N ASP A 137 -5.03 -19.49 -20.37
CA ASP A 137 -6.05 -18.48 -20.10
C ASP A 137 -7.22 -19.12 -19.34
N LEU A 138 -7.07 -19.17 -18.01
CA LEU A 138 -8.03 -19.82 -17.11
C LEU A 138 -9.40 -19.13 -17.09
N ILE A 139 -9.45 -17.82 -17.36
CA ILE A 139 -10.70 -17.04 -17.38
C ILE A 139 -11.39 -17.21 -18.74
N GLY A 140 -10.63 -17.15 -19.84
CA GLY A 140 -11.11 -17.51 -21.18
C GLY A 140 -11.70 -18.91 -21.20
N ALA A 141 -11.02 -19.89 -20.59
CA ALA A 141 -11.50 -21.26 -20.50
C ALA A 141 -12.83 -21.38 -19.71
N ALA A 142 -12.99 -20.66 -18.60
CA ALA A 142 -14.22 -20.67 -17.82
C ALA A 142 -15.40 -20.01 -18.58
N VAL A 143 -15.14 -18.92 -19.29
CA VAL A 143 -16.14 -18.19 -20.09
C VAL A 143 -16.55 -19.01 -21.32
N ASP A 144 -15.59 -19.59 -22.05
CA ASP A 144 -15.85 -20.43 -23.21
C ASP A 144 -16.63 -21.71 -22.85
N THR A 145 -16.33 -22.31 -21.69
CA THR A 145 -17.08 -23.44 -21.14
C THR A 145 -18.53 -23.05 -20.85
N THR A 146 -18.75 -21.87 -20.29
CA THR A 146 -20.09 -21.36 -19.96
C THR A 146 -20.88 -21.01 -21.23
N ALA A 147 -20.22 -20.42 -22.23
CA ALA A 147 -20.81 -20.12 -23.53
C ALA A 147 -21.19 -21.41 -24.29
N LEU A 148 -20.33 -22.44 -24.26
CA LEU A 148 -20.61 -23.76 -24.81
C LEU A 148 -21.83 -24.41 -24.12
N ALA A 149 -21.85 -24.39 -22.78
CA ALA A 149 -22.97 -24.95 -22.00
C ALA A 149 -24.29 -24.21 -22.25
N ALA A 150 -24.24 -22.88 -22.38
CA ALA A 150 -25.41 -22.07 -22.73
C ALA A 150 -25.91 -22.31 -24.17
N GLY A 151 -24.99 -22.54 -25.12
CA GLY A 151 -25.30 -22.88 -26.51
C GLY A 151 -25.89 -24.28 -26.69
N MET A 152 -25.65 -25.20 -25.75
CA MET A 152 -26.21 -26.55 -25.75
C MET A 152 -27.65 -26.62 -25.20
N LEU A 153 -28.19 -25.54 -24.64
CA LEU A 153 -29.57 -25.46 -24.14
C LEU A 153 -30.54 -24.99 -25.24
N PRO A 154 -31.45 -25.85 -25.75
CA PRO A 154 -32.26 -25.56 -26.95
C PRO A 154 -33.24 -24.39 -26.84
N ILE A 155 -33.48 -23.85 -25.64
CA ILE A 155 -34.61 -22.95 -25.35
C ILE A 155 -34.17 -21.48 -25.21
N LEU A 156 -32.86 -21.18 -25.13
CA LEU A 156 -32.34 -19.82 -24.86
C LEU A 156 -31.33 -19.29 -25.90
N GLY A 157 -31.36 -19.87 -27.10
CA GLY A 157 -30.27 -19.92 -28.06
C GLY A 157 -29.84 -18.66 -28.84
N ASP A 158 -30.08 -17.43 -28.37
CA ASP A 158 -29.51 -16.25 -29.05
C ASP A 158 -29.35 -15.03 -28.12
N ALA A 159 -30.30 -14.83 -27.20
CA ALA A 159 -30.26 -13.70 -26.28
C ALA A 159 -29.24 -13.92 -25.14
N ALA A 160 -29.12 -15.15 -24.63
CA ALA A 160 -28.13 -15.49 -23.61
C ALA A 160 -26.70 -15.44 -24.15
N ALA A 161 -26.47 -15.97 -25.36
CA ALA A 161 -25.17 -15.91 -26.03
C ALA A 161 -24.73 -14.45 -26.33
N LYS A 162 -25.68 -13.58 -26.70
CA LYS A 162 -25.41 -12.13 -26.87
C LYS A 162 -25.18 -11.41 -25.53
N GLY A 163 -25.88 -11.79 -24.47
CA GLY A 163 -25.67 -11.25 -23.12
C GLY A 163 -24.29 -11.62 -22.56
N ILE A 164 -23.86 -12.87 -22.77
CA ILE A 164 -22.53 -13.35 -22.34
C ILE A 164 -21.42 -12.71 -23.18
N LYS A 165 -21.61 -12.52 -24.50
CA LYS A 165 -20.66 -11.76 -25.33
C LYS A 165 -20.61 -10.27 -24.99
N ALA A 166 -21.71 -9.67 -24.56
CA ALA A 166 -21.71 -8.29 -24.08
C ALA A 166 -21.00 -8.15 -22.71
N SER A 167 -21.12 -9.17 -21.84
CA SER A 167 -20.32 -9.24 -20.62
C SER A 167 -18.85 -9.56 -20.89
N GLU A 168 -18.53 -10.30 -21.96
CA GLU A 168 -17.15 -10.55 -22.42
C GLU A 168 -16.44 -9.24 -22.76
N THR A 169 -17.09 -8.33 -23.49
CA THR A 169 -16.52 -6.99 -23.79
C THR A 169 -16.35 -6.14 -22.53
N SER A 170 -17.27 -6.28 -21.55
CA SER A 170 -17.24 -5.51 -20.31
C SER A 170 -16.18 -6.05 -19.33
N LEU A 171 -16.00 -7.37 -19.28
CA LEU A 171 -14.96 -8.05 -18.50
C LEU A 171 -13.59 -7.86 -19.14
N ARG A 172 -13.45 -7.96 -20.46
CA ARG A 172 -12.22 -7.56 -21.16
C ARG A 172 -11.91 -6.08 -20.94
N SER A 173 -12.90 -5.19 -20.85
CA SER A 173 -12.62 -3.78 -20.54
C SER A 173 -12.22 -3.49 -19.08
N TYR A 174 -12.52 -4.40 -18.14
CA TYR A 174 -12.11 -4.31 -16.73
C TYR A 174 -10.87 -5.17 -16.40
N ILE A 175 -10.54 -6.15 -17.26
CA ILE A 175 -9.48 -7.16 -17.09
C ILE A 175 -8.48 -7.13 -18.27
N ASP A 176 -8.57 -6.18 -19.21
CA ASP A 176 -7.45 -5.78 -20.06
C ASP A 176 -6.46 -5.00 -19.17
N VAL A 177 -5.84 -5.68 -18.22
CA VAL A 177 -4.41 -5.46 -18.03
C VAL A 177 -3.82 -6.01 -19.32
N PRO A 178 -3.28 -5.20 -20.23
CA PRO A 178 -2.66 -5.73 -21.42
C PRO A 178 -1.56 -6.67 -20.95
N THR A 179 -1.77 -7.99 -21.06
CA THR A 179 -0.73 -8.96 -20.76
C THR A 179 0.32 -8.74 -21.82
N ARG A 180 1.34 -7.93 -21.52
CA ARG A 180 2.43 -7.78 -22.45
C ARG A 180 3.20 -9.09 -22.41
N SER A 181 3.49 -9.65 -23.57
CA SER A 181 4.22 -10.91 -23.67
C SER A 181 5.66 -10.83 -23.15
N ASP A 182 6.11 -9.67 -22.68
CA ASP A 182 7.44 -9.44 -22.10
C ASP A 182 7.52 -9.61 -20.58
N TYR A 183 6.40 -9.87 -19.88
CA TYR A 183 6.42 -10.17 -18.44
C TYR A 183 5.74 -11.50 -18.12
N GLY A 184 5.88 -11.93 -16.86
CA GLY A 184 5.38 -13.20 -16.34
C GLY A 184 3.85 -13.30 -16.27
N PRO A 185 3.33 -14.37 -15.65
CA PRO A 185 1.90 -14.60 -15.53
C PRO A 185 1.22 -13.54 -14.64
N VAL A 186 -0.10 -13.39 -14.78
CA VAL A 186 -0.92 -12.62 -13.85
C VAL A 186 -1.00 -13.37 -12.51
N VAL A 187 -0.72 -12.67 -11.42
CA VAL A 187 -0.78 -13.17 -10.04
C VAL A 187 -1.80 -12.37 -9.25
N GLN A 188 -2.47 -13.04 -8.30
CA GLN A 188 -3.33 -12.37 -7.35
C GLN A 188 -2.48 -11.68 -6.27
N THR A 189 -2.61 -10.37 -6.14
CA THR A 189 -1.86 -9.58 -5.16
C THR A 189 -2.66 -9.30 -3.89
N ALA A 190 -3.99 -9.36 -3.96
CA ALA A 190 -4.87 -9.33 -2.80
C ALA A 190 -6.20 -10.06 -3.06
N GLU A 191 -6.83 -10.53 -1.98
CA GLU A 191 -8.07 -11.32 -2.02
C GLU A 191 -9.23 -10.58 -1.37
N ALA A 192 -10.36 -10.44 -2.07
CA ALA A 192 -11.55 -9.78 -1.55
C ALA A 192 -12.07 -10.47 -0.28
N GLY A 193 -12.57 -9.68 0.67
CA GLY A 193 -13.07 -10.17 1.95
C GLY A 193 -11.98 -10.61 2.92
N ARG A 194 -10.69 -10.60 2.51
CA ARG A 194 -9.58 -10.91 3.43
C ARG A 194 -9.53 -9.85 4.53
N ILE A 195 -9.75 -10.29 5.76
CA ILE A 195 -9.56 -9.49 6.96
C ILE A 195 -8.09 -9.61 7.38
N VAL A 196 -7.40 -8.48 7.46
CA VAL A 196 -6.01 -8.41 7.88
C VAL A 196 -5.92 -7.76 9.24
N GLU A 197 -5.48 -8.54 10.22
CA GLU A 197 -5.15 -8.06 11.55
C GLU A 197 -3.70 -7.59 11.60
N THR A 198 -3.51 -6.37 12.08
CA THR A 198 -2.21 -5.70 12.14
C THR A 198 -1.77 -5.58 13.59
N PRO A 199 -0.61 -6.13 13.97
CA PRO A 199 -0.14 -6.03 15.34
C PRO A 199 0.26 -4.59 15.69
N PRO A 200 0.27 -4.22 16.99
CA PRO A 200 0.89 -2.97 17.40
C PRO A 200 2.37 -2.95 17.02
N ARG A 201 2.86 -1.76 16.68
CA ARG A 201 4.24 -1.55 16.23
C ARG A 201 4.98 -0.53 17.08
N ASP A 202 6.26 -0.81 17.31
CA ASP A 202 7.17 0.13 17.95
C ASP A 202 7.94 0.92 16.88
N PHE A 203 7.58 2.19 16.72
CA PHE A 203 8.29 3.11 15.83
C PHE A 203 9.45 3.75 16.57
N ARG A 204 10.67 3.57 16.05
CA ARG A 204 11.89 4.08 16.68
C ARG A 204 12.50 5.22 15.90
N ASN A 205 12.89 6.29 16.59
CA ASN A 205 13.65 7.39 16.01
C ASN A 205 15.08 6.96 15.68
N GLU A 206 15.86 7.84 15.04
CA GLU A 206 17.26 7.58 14.66
C GLU A 206 18.18 7.18 15.82
N LYS A 207 17.84 7.58 17.06
CA LYS A 207 18.60 7.22 18.26
C LYS A 207 18.21 5.84 18.80
N GLY A 208 17.32 5.12 18.10
CA GLY A 208 16.79 3.82 18.52
C GLY A 208 15.71 3.89 19.60
N TYR A 209 15.23 5.09 19.95
CA TYR A 209 14.19 5.23 20.97
C TYR A 209 12.78 5.19 20.38
N SER A 210 11.88 4.48 21.05
CA SER A 210 10.45 4.47 20.76
C SER A 210 9.88 5.89 20.78
N THR A 211 9.19 6.27 19.71
CA THR A 211 8.47 7.55 19.63
C THR A 211 7.22 7.54 20.50
N ASN A 212 6.55 6.38 20.54
CA ASN A 212 5.31 6.15 21.26
C ASN A 212 5.37 4.76 21.93
N PRO A 213 6.19 4.60 22.98
CA PRO A 213 6.36 3.30 23.64
C PRO A 213 5.01 2.77 24.10
N LEU A 214 4.80 1.46 23.91
CA LEU A 214 3.60 0.75 24.35
C LEU A 214 3.80 0.31 25.79
N MET A 215 3.31 1.11 26.74
CA MET A 215 3.55 0.88 28.16
C MET A 215 2.84 -0.36 28.69
N ALA A 216 1.69 -0.72 28.10
CA ALA A 216 0.95 -1.92 28.48
C ALA A 216 1.70 -3.24 28.18
N ALA A 217 2.62 -3.23 27.21
CA ALA A 217 3.48 -4.37 26.89
C ALA A 217 4.87 -4.30 27.57
N THR A 218 5.11 -3.29 28.41
CA THR A 218 6.42 -3.02 29.00
C THR A 218 6.51 -3.64 30.40
N ASP A 219 7.60 -4.35 30.70
CA ASP A 219 7.94 -4.69 32.09
C ASP A 219 8.23 -3.41 32.87
N LEU A 220 7.32 -3.02 33.77
CA LEU A 220 7.45 -1.78 34.53
C LEU A 220 8.57 -1.85 35.60
N GLN A 221 9.05 -3.05 35.94
CA GLN A 221 10.11 -3.25 36.92
C GLN A 221 11.50 -2.94 36.35
N SER A 222 11.67 -3.04 35.03
CA SER A 222 12.95 -2.83 34.36
C SER A 222 12.79 -1.94 33.13
N ARG A 223 13.60 -0.87 33.04
CA ARG A 223 13.51 0.06 31.91
C ARG A 223 13.97 -0.64 30.61
N PRO A 224 13.12 -0.72 29.57
CA PRO A 224 13.55 -1.18 28.25
C PRO A 224 14.58 -0.25 27.61
N GLU A 225 15.53 -0.81 26.85
CA GLU A 225 16.60 -0.03 26.23
C GLU A 225 16.08 0.99 25.21
N ASN A 226 15.02 0.65 24.49
CA ASN A 226 14.35 1.51 23.51
C ASN A 226 13.51 2.64 24.15
N ILE A 227 13.38 2.72 25.48
CA ILE A 227 12.72 3.86 26.15
C ILE A 227 13.75 4.74 26.81
N ALA A 228 13.83 6.01 26.40
CA ALA A 228 14.80 6.95 26.94
C ALA A 228 14.70 7.09 28.47
N LYS A 229 15.85 7.10 29.17
CA LYS A 229 15.91 7.20 30.64
C LYS A 229 15.14 8.40 31.21
N GLY A 230 15.18 9.53 30.51
CA GLY A 230 14.50 10.76 30.91
C GLY A 230 12.98 10.73 30.79
N SER A 231 12.41 9.85 29.95
CA SER A 231 10.96 9.72 29.77
C SER A 231 10.37 8.55 30.55
N TYR A 232 11.13 7.49 30.78
CA TYR A 232 10.62 6.23 31.35
C TYR A 232 9.82 6.41 32.65
N ARG A 233 10.41 7.03 33.68
CA ARG A 233 9.71 7.21 34.98
C ARG A 233 8.42 8.03 34.85
N GLY A 234 8.42 9.04 33.98
CA GLY A 234 7.23 9.84 33.73
C GLY A 234 6.13 9.05 33.04
N LEU A 235 6.48 8.15 32.12
CA LEU A 235 5.54 7.26 31.45
C LEU A 235 4.99 6.18 32.39
N VAL A 236 5.83 5.59 33.24
CA VAL A 236 5.38 4.63 34.27
C VAL A 236 4.41 5.30 35.23
N ASN A 237 4.81 6.43 35.84
CA ASN A 237 3.94 7.16 36.75
C ASN A 237 2.61 7.49 36.07
N ARG A 238 2.65 7.95 34.82
CA ARG A 238 1.43 8.26 34.09
C ARG A 238 0.56 7.02 33.86
N TYR A 239 1.13 5.93 33.41
CA TYR A 239 0.40 4.67 33.22
C TYR A 239 -0.25 4.18 34.51
N GLU A 240 0.37 4.41 35.67
CA GLU A 240 -0.20 4.03 36.96
C GLU A 240 -1.25 5.03 37.49
N THR A 241 -1.13 6.32 37.17
CA THR A 241 -1.96 7.39 37.78
C THR A 241 -3.05 7.97 36.88
N ASP A 242 -2.95 7.80 35.56
CA ASP A 242 -3.86 8.37 34.55
C ASP A 242 -4.67 7.23 33.90
N PRO A 243 -5.93 7.01 34.32
CA PRO A 243 -6.74 5.90 33.82
C PRO A 243 -7.00 5.95 32.31
N ASP A 244 -7.12 7.14 31.72
CA ASP A 244 -7.40 7.30 30.29
C ASP A 244 -6.15 6.96 29.47
N PHE A 245 -4.97 7.38 29.95
CA PHE A 245 -3.71 6.97 29.36
C PHE A 245 -3.52 5.45 29.46
N ALA A 246 -3.75 4.85 30.63
CA ALA A 246 -3.63 3.40 30.82
C ALA A 246 -4.58 2.62 29.90
N MET A 247 -5.83 3.07 29.80
CA MET A 247 -6.86 2.47 28.94
C MET A 247 -6.46 2.54 27.46
N ARG A 248 -5.95 3.68 26.99
CA ARG A 248 -5.44 3.80 25.62
C ARG A 248 -4.28 2.84 25.37
N GLU A 249 -3.33 2.74 26.29
CA GLU A 249 -2.20 1.82 26.15
C GLU A 249 -2.64 0.35 26.12
N GLN A 250 -3.67 -0.01 26.89
CA GLN A 250 -4.29 -1.34 26.83
C GLN A 250 -4.98 -1.59 25.48
N ALA A 251 -5.75 -0.63 24.96
CA ALA A 251 -6.38 -0.75 23.65
C ALA A 251 -5.35 -0.95 22.53
N ARG A 252 -4.22 -0.23 22.59
CA ARG A 252 -3.14 -0.38 21.60
C ARG A 252 -2.63 -1.82 21.47
N LEU A 253 -2.73 -2.67 22.49
CA LEU A 253 -2.36 -4.09 22.41
C LEU A 253 -3.17 -4.89 21.37
N LEU A 254 -4.38 -4.44 21.08
CA LEU A 254 -5.28 -5.07 20.11
C LEU A 254 -4.91 -4.75 18.65
N GLY A 255 -4.00 -3.81 18.42
CA GLY A 255 -3.53 -3.48 17.07
C GLY A 255 -4.61 -2.84 16.20
N GLY A 256 -4.56 -3.05 14.89
CA GLY A 256 -5.54 -2.52 13.95
C GLY A 256 -6.05 -3.56 12.98
N ARG A 257 -7.03 -3.18 12.16
CA ARG A 257 -7.69 -4.09 11.22
C ARG A 257 -8.05 -3.35 9.94
N TYR A 258 -7.94 -4.05 8.82
CA TYR A 258 -8.55 -3.65 7.57
C TYR A 258 -9.10 -4.85 6.81
N THR A 259 -10.09 -4.60 5.96
CA THR A 259 -10.68 -5.58 5.05
C THR A 259 -10.31 -5.22 3.62
N GLN A 260 -9.87 -6.21 2.85
CA GLN A 260 -9.64 -6.06 1.42
C GLN A 260 -10.99 -6.08 0.68
N PRO A 261 -11.40 -5.00 -0.01
CA PRO A 261 -12.72 -4.96 -0.64
C PRO A 261 -12.77 -5.74 -1.96
N ASP A 262 -11.67 -5.76 -2.72
CA ASP A 262 -11.61 -6.34 -4.06
C ASP A 262 -10.48 -7.36 -4.21
N ASN A 263 -10.67 -8.32 -5.12
CA ASN A 263 -9.59 -9.16 -5.63
C ASN A 263 -8.70 -8.31 -6.52
N LEU A 264 -7.40 -8.29 -6.24
CA LEU A 264 -6.42 -7.52 -6.98
C LEU A 264 -5.50 -8.46 -7.75
N PHE A 265 -5.17 -8.09 -8.98
CA PHE A 265 -4.37 -8.92 -9.89
C PHE A 265 -3.35 -8.07 -10.62
N MET A 266 -2.14 -8.61 -10.77
CA MET A 266 -1.05 -7.93 -11.46
C MET A 266 -0.23 -8.88 -12.28
N GLN A 267 0.29 -8.41 -13.42
CA GLN A 267 1.31 -9.15 -14.15
C GLN A 267 2.58 -9.26 -13.30
N SER A 268 3.10 -10.46 -13.10
CA SER A 268 4.34 -10.67 -12.35
C SER A 268 5.57 -10.38 -13.21
N ALA A 269 6.66 -9.95 -12.58
CA ALA A 269 7.98 -9.88 -13.20
C ALA A 269 9.10 -10.11 -12.18
N THR A 270 10.29 -10.32 -12.73
CA THR A 270 11.58 -10.34 -12.06
C THR A 270 12.39 -9.12 -12.46
N TYR A 271 13.54 -8.88 -11.83
CA TYR A 271 14.48 -7.88 -12.30
C TYR A 271 15.12 -8.28 -13.63
N GLU A 272 15.24 -9.58 -13.96
CA GLU A 272 15.69 -10.02 -15.29
C GLU A 272 14.73 -9.57 -16.41
N ASP A 273 13.43 -9.58 -16.16
CA ASP A 273 12.41 -9.15 -17.14
C ASP A 273 12.49 -7.65 -17.47
N LEU A 274 13.18 -6.86 -16.63
CA LEU A 274 13.41 -5.44 -16.86
C LEU A 274 14.62 -5.17 -17.78
N LEU A 275 15.39 -6.19 -18.16
CA LEU A 275 16.59 -6.02 -18.96
C LEU A 275 16.32 -5.24 -20.26
N GLY A 276 17.21 -4.28 -20.53
CA GLY A 276 17.16 -3.38 -21.67
C GLY A 276 16.20 -2.20 -21.53
N LYS A 277 15.37 -2.12 -20.48
CA LYS A 277 14.37 -1.06 -20.30
C LYS A 277 14.93 0.18 -19.56
N PRO A 278 14.44 1.40 -19.87
CA PRO A 278 14.72 2.58 -19.07
C PRO A 278 13.82 2.65 -17.83
N LEU A 279 14.43 2.70 -16.65
CA LEU A 279 13.76 2.78 -15.37
C LEU A 279 13.70 4.23 -14.87
N VAL A 280 12.50 4.67 -14.52
CA VAL A 280 12.23 6.00 -13.95
C VAL A 280 11.69 5.85 -12.54
N ILE A 281 12.18 6.68 -11.62
CA ILE A 281 11.71 6.67 -10.23
C ILE A 281 10.25 7.16 -10.12
N LEU A 282 9.44 6.42 -9.36
CA LEU A 282 8.09 6.80 -8.95
C LEU A 282 7.99 6.80 -7.41
N PRO A 283 8.29 7.92 -6.75
CA PRO A 283 8.11 8.05 -5.32
C PRO A 283 6.62 7.99 -4.97
N ALA A 284 6.29 7.17 -3.99
CA ALA A 284 4.92 6.89 -3.63
C ALA A 284 4.79 6.56 -2.14
N ASP A 285 3.65 6.91 -1.57
CA ASP A 285 3.33 6.50 -0.21
C ASP A 285 3.15 4.97 -0.11
N LYS A 286 3.16 4.44 1.11
CA LYS A 286 3.06 3.00 1.36
C LYS A 286 1.63 2.56 1.62
N THR A 287 0.63 3.40 1.35
CA THR A 287 -0.74 3.08 1.79
C THR A 287 -1.32 1.87 1.06
N ILE A 288 -2.26 1.19 1.71
CA ILE A 288 -2.99 0.05 1.13
C ILE A 288 -4.13 0.52 0.23
N TYR A 289 -4.70 -0.44 -0.52
CA TYR A 289 -6.07 -0.41 -1.00
C TYR A 289 -6.92 -1.29 -0.07
N GLY A 290 -7.71 -0.69 0.82
CA GLY A 290 -8.44 -1.44 1.85
C GLY A 290 -9.38 -0.59 2.69
N GLU A 291 -10.39 -1.22 3.28
CA GLU A 291 -11.31 -0.59 4.23
C GLU A 291 -10.78 -0.76 5.65
N VAL A 292 -10.31 0.33 6.25
CA VAL A 292 -9.75 0.35 7.61
C VAL A 292 -10.85 0.65 8.61
N ASP A 293 -11.07 -0.25 9.57
CA ASP A 293 -12.16 -0.15 10.54
C ASP A 293 -11.69 -0.24 12.00
N ARG A 294 -10.39 -0.49 12.25
CA ARG A 294 -9.82 -0.46 13.61
C ARG A 294 -8.39 0.06 13.63
N ILE A 295 -8.10 0.96 14.57
CA ILE A 295 -6.75 1.47 14.86
C ILE A 295 -6.49 1.40 16.35
N ALA A 296 -5.35 0.83 16.76
CA ALA A 296 -4.95 0.78 18.17
C ALA A 296 -6.06 0.27 19.12
N GLY A 297 -6.80 -0.76 18.69
CA GLY A 297 -7.90 -1.35 19.43
C GLY A 297 -9.20 -0.55 19.47
N ILE A 298 -9.25 0.60 18.79
CA ILE A 298 -10.42 1.46 18.68
C ILE A 298 -11.10 1.16 17.35
N ASP A 299 -12.31 0.60 17.41
CA ASP A 299 -13.17 0.45 16.24
C ASP A 299 -13.63 1.85 15.79
N ILE A 300 -13.54 2.12 14.48
CA ILE A 300 -13.87 3.40 13.87
C ILE A 300 -14.89 3.25 12.76
N ASP A 301 -15.54 4.36 12.40
CA ASP A 301 -16.32 4.42 11.16
C ASP A 301 -15.37 4.03 10.01
N PRO A 302 -15.69 2.99 9.20
CA PRO A 302 -14.76 2.46 8.22
C PRO A 302 -14.30 3.51 7.21
N VAL A 303 -13.02 3.47 6.86
CA VAL A 303 -12.40 4.39 5.90
C VAL A 303 -11.76 3.58 4.77
N LEU A 304 -12.29 3.75 3.56
CA LEU A 304 -11.63 3.26 2.37
C LEU A 304 -10.32 4.05 2.13
N VAL A 305 -9.21 3.33 2.13
CA VAL A 305 -7.88 3.79 1.74
C VAL A 305 -7.67 3.34 0.30
N GLU A 306 -7.29 4.27 -0.58
CA GLU A 306 -7.16 4.02 -2.02
C GLU A 306 -5.79 4.46 -2.53
N GLY A 307 -4.70 4.05 -1.87
CA GLY A 307 -3.40 4.63 -2.14
C GLY A 307 -2.27 3.62 -2.27
N GLY A 308 -1.06 4.18 -2.28
CA GLY A 308 0.20 3.45 -2.40
C GLY A 308 0.24 2.46 -3.58
N PRO A 309 1.05 1.41 -3.49
CA PRO A 309 1.30 0.47 -4.59
C PRO A 309 0.02 -0.26 -5.04
N GLN A 310 -0.91 -0.56 -4.14
CA GLN A 310 -2.12 -1.31 -4.46
C GLN A 310 -3.17 -0.49 -5.24
N HIS A 311 -3.04 0.84 -5.29
CA HIS A 311 -3.83 1.66 -6.22
C HIS A 311 -3.56 1.24 -7.68
N LEU A 312 -2.29 0.95 -8.01
CA LEU A 312 -1.92 0.42 -9.32
C LEU A 312 -2.56 -0.94 -9.56
N ASP A 313 -2.56 -1.81 -8.54
CA ASP A 313 -3.15 -3.14 -8.62
C ASP A 313 -4.65 -3.11 -8.91
N ARG A 314 -5.35 -2.07 -8.43
CA ARG A 314 -6.80 -1.92 -8.60
C ARG A 314 -7.19 -1.27 -9.91
N TYR A 315 -6.46 -0.23 -10.34
CA TYR A 315 -6.88 0.66 -11.41
C TYR A 315 -5.98 0.62 -12.65
N GLY A 316 -4.87 -0.11 -12.60
CA GLY A 316 -3.91 -0.20 -13.70
C GLY A 316 -3.23 1.13 -14.04
N ASN A 317 -3.32 2.13 -13.16
CA ASN A 317 -2.72 3.44 -13.34
C ASN A 317 -2.20 3.99 -12.00
N TRP A 318 -1.48 5.11 -12.07
CA TRP A 318 -1.07 5.85 -10.88
C TRP A 318 -1.83 7.16 -10.79
N MET A 319 -1.92 7.76 -9.60
CA MET A 319 -2.53 9.07 -9.41
C MET A 319 -1.65 10.03 -8.63
N SER A 320 -1.79 11.31 -8.97
CA SER A 320 -1.11 12.41 -8.27
C SER A 320 -1.90 13.71 -8.43
N MET A 321 -1.49 14.77 -7.72
CA MET A 321 -1.97 16.13 -8.01
C MET A 321 -1.48 16.57 -9.39
N GLY A 322 -2.34 17.25 -10.14
CA GLY A 322 -2.12 17.57 -11.56
C GLY A 322 -0.76 18.17 -11.91
N GLY A 323 -0.24 19.12 -11.12
CA GLY A 323 1.09 19.69 -11.38
C GLY A 323 2.22 18.65 -11.32
N ALA A 324 2.19 17.76 -10.32
CA ALA A 324 3.17 16.70 -10.15
C ALA A 324 2.97 15.57 -11.18
N ALA A 325 1.72 15.20 -11.48
CA ALA A 325 1.39 14.19 -12.49
C ALA A 325 1.90 14.61 -13.88
N ARG A 326 1.61 15.84 -14.31
CA ARG A 326 2.05 16.38 -15.60
C ARG A 326 3.57 16.52 -15.68
N SER A 327 4.21 16.93 -14.58
CA SER A 327 5.68 17.00 -14.50
C SER A 327 6.33 15.63 -14.65
N LYS A 328 5.74 14.59 -14.04
CA LYS A 328 6.22 13.21 -14.15
C LYS A 328 6.04 12.67 -15.57
N GLN A 329 4.87 12.89 -16.17
CA GLN A 329 4.62 12.49 -17.56
C GLN A 329 5.59 13.18 -18.54
N ALA A 330 5.85 14.48 -18.35
CA ALA A 330 6.81 15.21 -19.18
C ALA A 330 8.23 14.63 -19.06
N HIS A 331 8.63 14.20 -17.86
CA HIS A 331 9.91 13.53 -17.65
C HIS A 331 9.99 12.20 -18.40
N VAL A 332 8.96 11.37 -18.25
CA VAL A 332 8.85 10.08 -18.94
C VAL A 332 8.92 10.25 -20.46
N ASN A 333 8.22 11.23 -21.03
CA ASN A 333 8.27 11.48 -22.47
C ASN A 333 9.68 11.88 -22.94
N ARG A 334 10.41 12.69 -22.17
CA ARG A 334 11.81 13.02 -22.49
C ARG A 334 12.73 11.79 -22.47
N VAL A 335 12.53 10.89 -21.50
CA VAL A 335 13.30 9.63 -21.44
C VAL A 335 12.94 8.72 -22.63
N ARG A 336 11.65 8.67 -23.02
CA ARG A 336 11.20 7.95 -24.22
C ARG A 336 11.86 8.50 -25.49
N GLU A 337 11.89 9.82 -25.65
CA GLU A 337 12.57 10.49 -26.77
C GLU A 337 14.08 10.18 -26.81
N GLU A 338 14.75 10.19 -25.65
CA GLU A 338 16.19 9.89 -25.56
C GLU A 338 16.51 8.42 -25.90
N THR A 339 15.71 7.49 -25.37
CA THR A 339 16.00 6.05 -25.40
C THR A 339 15.32 5.31 -26.54
N GLN A 340 14.32 5.92 -27.18
CA GLN A 340 13.44 5.29 -28.16
C GLN A 340 12.70 4.05 -27.60
N GLN A 341 12.50 4.00 -26.29
CA GLN A 341 11.82 2.91 -25.59
C GLN A 341 10.82 3.46 -24.57
N ASP A 342 9.79 2.68 -24.26
CA ASP A 342 8.83 3.03 -23.21
C ASP A 342 9.44 2.88 -21.81
N PRO A 343 9.53 3.97 -21.01
CA PRO A 343 10.05 3.87 -19.66
C PRO A 343 9.15 3.09 -18.71
N VAL A 344 9.79 2.35 -17.81
CA VAL A 344 9.15 1.66 -16.69
C VAL A 344 9.27 2.54 -15.45
N LEU A 345 8.13 2.98 -14.91
CA LEU A 345 8.08 3.73 -13.66
C LEU A 345 8.09 2.75 -12.50
N MET A 346 9.17 2.76 -11.74
CA MET A 346 9.40 1.84 -10.62
C MET A 346 9.00 2.51 -9.30
N TYR A 347 8.11 1.85 -8.55
CA TYR A 347 7.71 2.27 -7.21
C TYR A 347 8.93 2.44 -6.30
N THR A 348 8.98 3.56 -5.57
CA THR A 348 9.98 3.82 -4.53
C THR A 348 9.29 4.34 -3.28
N ALA A 349 9.45 3.61 -2.18
CA ALA A 349 8.77 3.88 -0.93
C ALA A 349 9.15 5.24 -0.33
N MET A 350 8.15 6.06 -0.06
CA MET A 350 8.31 7.23 0.82
C MET A 350 8.41 6.78 2.29
N ALA A 351 8.80 7.71 3.18
CA ALA A 351 8.71 7.44 4.61
C ALA A 351 7.23 7.29 5.04
N ASN A 352 6.96 6.71 6.22
CA ASN A 352 5.57 6.52 6.69
C ASN A 352 4.74 7.81 6.74
N PRO A 353 5.28 8.97 7.15
CA PRO A 353 4.54 10.25 7.07
C PRO A 353 4.28 10.72 5.63
N GLY A 354 4.75 9.99 4.63
CA GLY A 354 4.58 10.27 3.21
C GLY A 354 3.11 10.34 2.79
N SER A 355 2.19 9.74 3.53
CA SER A 355 0.75 9.83 3.30
C SER A 355 0.03 10.93 4.11
N ASN A 356 0.75 11.76 4.87
CA ASN A 356 0.13 12.78 5.74
C ASN A 356 -0.69 13.83 4.99
N PHE A 357 -0.50 13.96 3.67
CA PHE A 357 -1.30 14.87 2.86
C PHE A 357 -2.57 14.22 2.30
N SER A 358 -2.72 12.90 2.42
CA SER A 358 -3.84 12.13 1.89
C SER A 358 -5.05 12.22 2.83
N VAL A 359 -6.26 12.06 2.28
CA VAL A 359 -7.51 12.11 3.07
C VAL A 359 -7.54 10.99 4.12
N PRO A 360 -7.25 9.71 3.77
CA PRO A 360 -7.56 8.61 4.67
C PRO A 360 -6.88 8.70 6.04
N PRO A 361 -5.57 8.99 6.18
CA PRO A 361 -4.94 9.12 7.50
C PRO A 361 -5.58 10.20 8.38
N SER A 362 -5.92 11.36 7.80
CA SER A 362 -6.59 12.43 8.54
C SER A 362 -8.05 12.10 8.90
N GLN A 363 -8.79 11.45 8.00
CA GLN A 363 -10.15 10.97 8.27
C GLN A 363 -10.15 9.97 9.42
N ILE A 364 -9.20 9.03 9.40
CA ILE A 364 -9.05 8.03 10.46
C ILE A 364 -8.78 8.70 11.80
N ALA A 365 -7.86 9.68 11.85
CA ALA A 365 -7.59 10.43 13.08
C ALA A 365 -8.85 11.15 13.61
N VAL A 366 -9.64 11.77 12.73
CA VAL A 366 -10.92 12.40 13.11
C VAL A 366 -11.93 11.37 13.59
N ASN A 367 -12.06 10.23 12.91
CA ASN A 367 -12.96 9.16 13.33
C ASN A 367 -12.56 8.60 14.71
N MET A 368 -11.27 8.50 15.00
CA MET A 368 -10.80 8.13 16.34
C MET A 368 -11.24 9.16 17.40
N ILE A 369 -11.10 10.47 17.11
CA ILE A 369 -11.57 11.53 18.02
C ILE A 369 -13.08 11.40 18.28
N LYS A 370 -13.87 11.18 17.22
CA LYS A 370 -15.32 10.98 17.30
C LYS A 370 -15.68 9.78 18.17
N GLN A 371 -15.02 8.64 17.96
CA GLN A 371 -15.29 7.40 18.72
C GLN A 371 -14.86 7.50 20.19
N GLN A 372 -13.92 8.38 20.50
CA GLN A 372 -13.49 8.66 21.88
C GLN A 372 -14.38 9.69 22.60
N GLY A 373 -15.48 10.12 21.99
CA GLY A 373 -16.44 11.05 22.62
C GLY A 373 -16.14 12.53 22.39
N ASP A 374 -15.48 12.86 21.27
CA ASP A 374 -15.11 14.22 20.87
C ASP A 374 -13.93 14.82 21.70
N LEU A 375 -13.40 15.96 21.27
CA LEU A 375 -12.42 16.72 22.03
C LEU A 375 -13.10 17.39 23.23
N THR A 376 -12.50 17.22 24.41
CA THR A 376 -12.79 18.05 25.58
C THR A 376 -12.49 19.52 25.28
N ARG A 377 -13.08 20.43 26.07
CA ARG A 377 -12.85 21.87 25.95
C ARG A 377 -11.35 22.23 25.97
N ASP A 378 -10.58 21.61 26.86
CA ASP A 378 -9.15 21.89 27.00
C ASP A 378 -8.36 21.39 25.78
N GLN A 379 -8.73 20.24 25.22
CA GLN A 379 -8.14 19.73 23.98
C GLN A 379 -8.49 20.62 22.77
N ALA A 380 -9.73 21.10 22.67
CA ALA A 380 -10.16 22.01 21.61
C ALA A 380 -9.37 23.33 21.68
N VAL A 381 -9.28 23.96 22.86
CA VAL A 381 -8.48 25.18 23.08
C VAL A 381 -7.01 24.94 22.76
N MET A 382 -6.48 23.76 23.09
CA MET A 382 -5.11 23.37 22.76
C MET A 382 -4.89 23.26 21.25
N LEU A 383 -5.83 22.66 20.51
CA LEU A 383 -5.77 22.56 19.05
C LEU A 383 -5.85 23.94 18.40
N ASP A 384 -6.82 24.76 18.80
CA ASP A 384 -6.99 26.13 18.31
C ASP A 384 -5.74 26.97 18.51
N SER A 385 -5.19 26.92 19.74
CA SER A 385 -3.97 27.63 20.08
C SER A 385 -2.78 27.13 19.26
N ALA A 386 -2.68 25.82 18.99
CA ALA A 386 -1.58 25.29 18.20
C ALA A 386 -1.67 25.71 16.72
N ILE A 387 -2.88 25.71 16.14
CA ILE A 387 -3.10 26.13 14.75
C ILE A 387 -2.86 27.63 14.60
N ALA A 388 -3.38 28.45 15.51
CA ALA A 388 -3.17 29.90 15.49
C ALA A 388 -1.69 30.31 15.59
N ASN A 389 -0.88 29.48 16.27
CA ASN A 389 0.56 29.73 16.47
C ASN A 389 1.47 29.01 15.46
N LEU A 390 0.93 28.40 14.40
CA LEU A 390 1.79 27.83 13.35
C LEU A 390 2.60 28.94 12.68
N ASN A 391 3.88 28.69 12.46
CA ASN A 391 4.78 29.69 11.89
C ASN A 391 4.45 29.94 10.41
N PRO A 392 3.89 31.11 10.04
CA PRO A 392 3.47 31.39 8.67
C PRO A 392 4.65 31.57 7.71
N ASN A 393 5.87 31.76 8.23
CA ASN A 393 7.09 31.82 7.42
C ASN A 393 7.53 30.45 6.92
N ASN A 394 7.01 29.36 7.50
CA ASN A 394 7.16 28.05 6.91
C ASN A 394 6.20 27.94 5.72
N LYS A 395 6.76 27.82 4.51
CA LYS A 395 6.03 27.64 3.24
C LYS A 395 4.98 26.53 3.27
N ASP A 396 5.20 25.45 4.02
CA ASP A 396 4.24 24.34 4.12
C ASP A 396 3.11 24.62 5.13
N LEU A 397 3.26 25.64 5.99
CA LEU A 397 2.28 26.05 7.00
C LEU A 397 1.62 27.40 6.68
N LYS A 398 2.08 28.06 5.62
CA LYS A 398 1.59 29.38 5.21
C LYS A 398 0.10 29.35 4.93
N GLY A 399 -0.64 30.32 5.48
CA GLY A 399 -2.07 30.48 5.24
C GLY A 399 -2.98 29.55 6.07
N ILE A 400 -2.40 28.58 6.79
CA ILE A 400 -3.16 27.63 7.61
C ILE A 400 -3.81 28.34 8.80
N PRO A 401 -3.11 29.15 9.62
CA PRO A 401 -3.73 29.88 10.74
C PRO A 401 -4.91 30.75 10.28
N GLU A 402 -4.77 31.45 9.16
CA GLU A 402 -5.79 32.35 8.61
C GLU A 402 -7.02 31.59 8.09
N SER A 403 -6.85 30.32 7.71
CA SER A 403 -7.94 29.48 7.21
C SER A 403 -8.73 28.75 8.31
N TRP A 404 -8.28 28.82 9.57
CA TRP A 404 -8.81 28.01 10.66
C TRP A 404 -10.04 28.67 11.30
N PRO A 405 -11.23 28.03 11.25
CA PRO A 405 -12.44 28.59 11.83
C PRO A 405 -12.53 28.46 13.37
N GLY A 406 -11.62 27.71 14.00
CA GLY A 406 -11.78 27.24 15.38
C GLY A 406 -12.44 25.86 15.42
N TYR A 407 -12.12 25.04 16.42
CA TYR A 407 -12.70 23.71 16.57
C TYR A 407 -14.14 23.77 17.09
N GLU A 408 -15.08 23.14 16.37
CA GLU A 408 -16.47 22.98 16.83
C GLU A 408 -16.91 21.53 16.94
N SER A 409 -16.49 20.67 16.00
CA SER A 409 -16.81 19.23 16.00
C SER A 409 -15.83 18.42 15.14
N PRO A 410 -15.82 17.09 15.25
CA PRO A 410 -15.03 16.22 14.38
C PRO A 410 -15.37 16.43 12.90
N GLU A 411 -16.66 16.56 12.57
CA GLU A 411 -17.13 16.77 11.20
C GLU A 411 -16.62 18.09 10.61
N GLN A 412 -16.66 19.17 11.40
CA GLN A 412 -16.14 20.48 10.99
C GLN A 412 -14.62 20.45 10.80
N LEU A 413 -13.89 19.78 11.69
CA LEU A 413 -12.45 19.55 11.53
C LEU A 413 -12.14 18.79 10.24
N LEU A 414 -12.89 17.71 9.95
CA LEU A 414 -12.72 16.94 8.72
C LEU A 414 -12.98 17.79 7.48
N GLU A 415 -14.10 18.52 7.46
CA GLU A 415 -14.46 19.39 6.33
C GLU A 415 -13.35 20.41 6.06
N TRP A 416 -12.81 21.02 7.12
CA TRP A 416 -11.68 21.94 7.01
C TRP A 416 -10.41 21.26 6.45
N LEU A 417 -10.13 20.02 6.89
CA LEU A 417 -8.98 19.23 6.42
C LEU A 417 -9.10 18.80 4.95
N THR A 418 -10.32 18.58 4.45
CA THR A 418 -10.56 18.08 3.09
C THR A 418 -10.84 19.17 2.07
N THR A 419 -11.06 20.41 2.50
CA THR A 419 -11.45 21.53 1.63
C THR A 419 -10.32 22.54 1.47
N ASP A 420 -10.02 22.93 0.23
CA ASP A 420 -9.10 24.03 -0.05
C ASP A 420 -9.67 25.35 0.49
N SER A 421 -8.80 26.21 1.00
CA SER A 421 -9.15 27.58 1.38
C SER A 421 -8.39 28.58 0.50
N PRO A 422 -8.82 29.85 0.42
CA PRO A 422 -8.11 30.87 -0.34
C PRO A 422 -6.63 31.04 0.05
N THR A 423 -6.29 30.71 1.30
CA THR A 423 -4.95 30.91 1.87
C THR A 423 -4.14 29.62 2.03
N ALA A 424 -4.78 28.45 2.12
CA ALA A 424 -4.12 27.16 2.33
C ALA A 424 -4.82 25.99 1.61
N SER A 425 -4.02 25.09 1.04
CA SER A 425 -4.54 23.86 0.42
C SER A 425 -4.88 22.78 1.45
N ALA A 426 -5.87 21.95 1.16
CA ALA A 426 -6.29 20.80 1.95
C ALA A 426 -5.13 19.83 2.22
N GLY A 427 -4.25 19.61 1.23
CA GLY A 427 -3.04 18.79 1.40
C GLY A 427 -2.09 19.33 2.47
N ASN A 428 -1.86 20.65 2.51
CA ASN A 428 -0.98 21.27 3.51
C ASN A 428 -1.61 21.27 4.90
N LYS A 429 -2.93 21.50 5.00
CA LYS A 429 -3.67 21.38 6.27
C LYS A 429 -3.52 19.99 6.88
N ARG A 430 -3.72 18.93 6.09
CA ARG A 430 -3.54 17.53 6.52
C ARG A 430 -2.10 17.22 6.93
N LYS A 431 -1.10 17.70 6.16
CA LYS A 431 0.31 17.56 6.56
C LYS A 431 0.61 18.20 7.90
N ALA A 432 0.08 19.41 8.15
CA ALA A 432 0.26 20.10 9.42
C ALA A 432 -0.44 19.36 10.58
N PHE A 433 -1.67 18.91 10.36
CA PHE A 433 -2.46 18.16 11.32
C PHE A 433 -1.81 16.83 11.70
N MET A 434 -1.53 15.96 10.72
CA MET A 434 -0.95 14.64 10.95
C MET A 434 0.54 14.67 11.37
N GLY A 435 1.24 15.77 11.10
CA GLY A 435 2.69 15.88 11.26
C GLY A 435 3.15 16.54 12.56
N ASP A 436 4.43 16.95 12.56
CA ASP A 436 5.16 17.53 13.71
C ASP A 436 4.63 18.91 14.13
N ALA A 437 3.78 19.51 13.30
CA ALA A 437 3.11 20.76 13.64
C ALA A 437 1.99 20.55 14.68
N ILE A 438 1.32 19.39 14.69
CA ILE A 438 0.18 19.12 15.59
C ILE A 438 0.28 17.71 16.20
N LEU A 439 -0.21 16.66 15.54
CA LEU A 439 -0.43 15.36 16.20
C LEU A 439 0.86 14.62 16.60
N ASN A 440 2.00 14.86 15.94
CA ASN A 440 3.27 14.28 16.36
C ASN A 440 3.90 14.99 17.57
N LYS A 441 3.35 16.13 18.03
CA LYS A 441 3.87 16.80 19.22
C LYS A 441 3.57 15.97 20.47
N PRO A 442 4.55 15.75 21.36
CA PRO A 442 4.33 14.99 22.59
C PRO A 442 3.21 15.55 23.47
N ALA A 443 2.97 16.87 23.43
CA ALA A 443 1.88 17.48 24.18
C ALA A 443 0.50 16.98 23.70
N PHE A 444 0.25 16.91 22.39
CA PHE A 444 -1.02 16.44 21.83
C PHE A 444 -1.26 14.96 22.14
N GLN A 445 -0.24 14.14 21.88
CA GLN A 445 -0.29 12.71 22.21
C GLN A 445 -0.49 12.48 23.70
N LYS A 446 0.11 13.34 24.54
CA LYS A 446 -0.13 13.27 25.98
C LYS A 446 -1.57 13.66 26.31
N SER A 447 -2.14 14.67 25.68
CA SER A 447 -3.52 15.08 25.94
C SER A 447 -4.57 14.11 25.42
N GLY A 448 -4.21 12.95 24.86
CA GLY A 448 -5.18 11.93 24.41
C GLY A 448 -5.52 11.99 22.93
N PHE A 449 -4.94 12.90 22.15
CA PHE A 449 -5.10 12.91 20.70
C PHE A 449 -4.57 11.61 20.05
N PRO A 450 -5.08 11.26 18.85
CA PRO A 450 -4.58 10.12 18.07
C PRO A 450 -3.07 10.16 17.88
N ILE A 451 -2.45 8.98 17.89
CA ILE A 451 -1.01 8.80 17.63
C ILE A 451 -0.85 8.45 16.14
N PRO A 452 -0.21 9.30 15.31
CA PRO A 452 -0.09 9.04 13.88
C PRO A 452 0.59 7.72 13.53
N ASN A 453 1.56 7.30 14.34
CA ASN A 453 2.23 6.01 14.17
C ASN A 453 1.30 4.81 14.32
N ASP A 454 0.32 4.87 15.21
CA ASP A 454 -0.68 3.79 15.32
C ASP A 454 -1.52 3.74 14.05
N ILE A 455 -1.86 4.88 13.44
CA ILE A 455 -2.56 4.95 12.15
C ILE A 455 -1.69 4.35 11.03
N TYR A 456 -0.42 4.77 10.93
CA TYR A 456 0.52 4.23 9.94
C TYR A 456 0.72 2.72 10.04
N SER A 457 0.55 2.14 11.24
CA SER A 457 0.69 0.70 11.43
C SER A 457 -0.33 -0.14 10.67
N VAL A 458 -1.47 0.47 10.32
CA VAL A 458 -2.61 -0.18 9.66
C VAL A 458 -2.75 0.28 8.22
N VAL A 459 -2.69 1.59 7.96
CA VAL A 459 -2.98 2.15 6.63
C VAL A 459 -1.89 1.88 5.60
N ASN A 460 -0.69 1.48 6.04
CA ASN A 460 0.41 1.14 5.16
C ASN A 460 0.48 -0.37 4.90
N GLU A 461 0.92 -0.74 3.69
CA GLU A 461 1.07 -2.14 3.28
C GLU A 461 2.04 -2.86 4.20
N GLN A 462 1.59 -3.99 4.73
CA GLN A 462 2.27 -4.67 5.83
C GLN A 462 3.66 -5.19 5.45
N GLU A 463 3.84 -5.57 4.18
CA GLU A 463 5.13 -5.99 3.62
C GLU A 463 6.13 -4.83 3.54
N MET A 464 5.64 -3.59 3.38
CA MET A 464 6.46 -2.38 3.25
C MET A 464 6.74 -1.67 4.57
N MET A 465 6.13 -2.12 5.67
CA MET A 465 6.25 -1.44 6.96
C MET A 465 7.68 -1.44 7.49
N ASN A 466 8.37 -2.57 7.39
CA ASN A 466 9.75 -2.69 7.86
C ASN A 466 10.77 -2.11 6.87
N MET A 467 10.30 -1.61 5.73
CA MET A 467 11.17 -1.11 4.68
C MET A 467 11.50 0.36 4.92
N PRO A 468 12.80 0.74 4.91
CA PRO A 468 13.19 2.13 5.01
C PRO A 468 12.67 2.94 3.82
N LYS A 469 12.64 4.26 3.98
CA LYS A 469 12.42 5.19 2.87
C LYS A 469 13.45 4.89 1.77
N GLY A 470 12.99 4.89 0.52
CA GLY A 470 13.85 4.70 -0.63
C GLY A 470 14.05 3.24 -1.04
N MET A 471 13.40 2.25 -0.39
CA MET A 471 13.33 0.93 -1.01
C MET A 471 12.52 1.01 -2.30
N SER A 472 12.97 0.35 -3.36
CA SER A 472 12.34 0.33 -4.68
C SER A 472 12.15 -1.10 -5.20
N GLY A 473 11.15 -1.28 -6.08
CA GLY A 473 10.97 -2.52 -6.82
C GLY A 473 9.90 -3.47 -6.27
N ALA A 474 8.82 -2.98 -5.65
CA ALA A 474 7.66 -3.84 -5.32
C ALA A 474 6.58 -3.81 -6.41
N ARG A 475 6.39 -2.65 -7.02
CA ARG A 475 5.49 -2.42 -8.15
C ARG A 475 6.17 -1.57 -9.20
N ALA A 476 5.72 -1.72 -10.43
CA ALA A 476 6.14 -0.88 -11.53
C ALA A 476 5.00 -0.67 -12.50
N MET A 477 5.06 0.35 -13.34
CA MET A 477 4.11 0.52 -14.41
C MET A 477 4.82 0.92 -15.69
N VAL A 478 4.41 0.36 -16.82
CA VAL A 478 4.94 0.80 -18.11
C VAL A 478 4.23 2.06 -18.53
N SER A 479 4.98 3.11 -18.82
CA SER A 479 4.41 4.40 -19.17
C SER A 479 3.65 4.41 -20.48
N THR A 480 2.65 5.25 -20.59
CA THR A 480 1.98 5.58 -21.86
C THR A 480 2.61 6.83 -22.49
N ASP A 481 2.60 6.91 -23.82
CA ASP A 481 2.93 8.13 -24.54
C ASP A 481 1.72 9.04 -24.65
N ILE A 482 1.65 10.02 -23.77
CA ILE A 482 0.58 11.02 -23.75
C ILE A 482 1.19 12.40 -23.53
N ASN A 483 0.63 13.42 -24.19
CA ASN A 483 0.99 14.79 -23.89
C ASN A 483 0.56 15.13 -22.46
N PRO A 484 1.44 15.72 -21.61
CA PRO A 484 1.07 16.14 -20.28
C PRO A 484 -0.15 17.07 -20.22
N SER A 485 -0.47 17.84 -21.27
CA SER A 485 -1.69 18.67 -21.31
C SER A 485 -2.98 17.84 -21.38
N ASP A 486 -2.91 16.61 -21.88
CA ASP A 486 -4.07 15.79 -22.24
C ASP A 486 -4.37 14.72 -21.17
N MET A 487 -3.62 14.72 -20.07
CA MET A 487 -3.85 13.83 -18.94
C MET A 487 -5.23 14.04 -18.32
N VAL A 488 -5.91 12.93 -18.04
CA VAL A 488 -7.26 12.89 -17.48
C VAL A 488 -7.25 13.39 -16.03
N VAL A 489 -8.13 14.35 -15.75
CA VAL A 489 -8.42 14.83 -14.40
C VAL A 489 -9.70 14.16 -13.94
N ASP A 490 -9.59 13.29 -12.94
CA ASP A 490 -10.71 12.59 -12.32
C ASP A 490 -10.57 12.66 -10.78
N PRO A 491 -11.28 13.59 -10.12
CA PRO A 491 -11.28 13.69 -8.66
C PRO A 491 -12.20 12.65 -7.99
N THR A 492 -12.94 11.84 -8.76
CA THR A 492 -13.86 10.84 -8.21
C THR A 492 -13.19 9.50 -7.94
N LEU A 493 -12.08 9.21 -8.64
CA LEU A 493 -11.31 7.98 -8.50
C LEU A 493 -10.46 7.92 -7.23
N ASN A 494 -10.12 9.06 -6.65
CA ASN A 494 -9.32 9.13 -5.43
C ASN A 494 -9.63 10.39 -4.64
N ARG A 495 -9.87 10.26 -3.34
CA ARG A 495 -10.19 11.41 -2.47
C ARG A 495 -9.02 12.39 -2.26
N SER A 496 -7.79 11.98 -2.54
CA SER A 496 -6.55 12.74 -2.27
C SER A 496 -5.88 13.31 -3.51
N TYR A 497 -6.13 12.71 -4.68
CA TYR A 497 -5.48 13.02 -5.94
C TYR A 497 -6.52 13.21 -7.03
N ASN A 498 -6.20 13.99 -8.06
CA ASN A 498 -7.18 14.33 -9.09
C ASN A 498 -6.72 14.04 -10.52
N THR A 499 -5.48 13.60 -10.75
CA THR A 499 -4.95 13.43 -12.11
C THR A 499 -4.32 12.05 -12.26
N ILE A 500 -4.76 11.34 -13.28
CA ILE A 500 -4.30 10.01 -13.64
C ILE A 500 -2.97 10.12 -14.40
N ILE A 501 -1.96 9.38 -13.95
CA ILE A 501 -0.75 9.07 -14.71
C ILE A 501 -1.02 7.74 -15.41
N PRO A 502 -1.29 7.75 -16.73
CA PRO A 502 -1.71 6.57 -17.45
C PRO A 502 -0.56 5.57 -17.62
N SER A 503 -0.93 4.30 -17.72
CA SER A 503 -0.01 3.21 -17.95
C SER A 503 -0.54 2.27 -19.03
N GLN A 504 0.39 1.57 -19.69
CA GLN A 504 0.10 0.45 -20.58
C GLN A 504 -0.08 -0.89 -19.82
N GLY A 505 0.09 -0.88 -18.50
CA GLY A 505 0.05 -2.07 -17.65
C GLY A 505 0.95 -1.91 -16.43
N GLY A 506 0.46 -2.35 -15.28
CA GLY A 506 1.28 -2.45 -14.08
C GLY A 506 2.00 -3.80 -13.99
N ILE A 507 2.97 -3.88 -13.09
CA ILE A 507 3.81 -5.04 -12.83
C ILE A 507 3.99 -5.21 -11.31
N ALA A 508 3.89 -6.44 -10.84
CA ALA A 508 4.31 -6.87 -9.51
C ALA A 508 5.67 -7.57 -9.59
N ILE A 509 6.69 -6.97 -8.98
CA ILE A 509 8.02 -7.58 -8.90
C ILE A 509 7.98 -8.65 -7.80
N THR A 510 8.36 -9.86 -8.16
CA THR A 510 8.32 -11.03 -7.27
C THR A 510 9.59 -11.21 -6.44
N GLU A 511 10.64 -10.47 -6.78
CA GLU A 511 11.90 -10.44 -6.03
C GLU A 511 11.89 -9.34 -4.94
N PRO A 512 12.69 -9.47 -3.87
CA PRO A 512 12.73 -8.49 -2.80
C PRO A 512 13.14 -7.09 -3.29
N MET A 513 12.58 -6.06 -2.66
CA MET A 513 12.95 -4.67 -2.93
C MET A 513 14.44 -4.40 -2.63
N VAL A 514 15.04 -3.51 -3.42
CA VAL A 514 16.41 -3.03 -3.23
C VAL A 514 16.44 -1.53 -2.88
N PRO A 515 17.49 -1.04 -2.21
CA PRO A 515 17.66 0.40 -1.99
C PRO A 515 17.66 1.20 -3.31
N TYR A 516 17.17 2.45 -3.28
CA TYR A 516 17.08 3.29 -4.49
C TYR A 516 18.45 3.54 -5.15
N ASP A 517 19.53 3.50 -4.38
CA ASP A 517 20.90 3.66 -4.88
C ASP A 517 21.45 2.43 -5.57
N VAL A 518 20.88 1.26 -5.28
CA VAL A 518 21.08 0.04 -6.06
C VAL A 518 20.18 0.03 -7.31
N MET A 519 18.95 0.54 -7.19
CA MET A 519 18.01 0.61 -8.31
C MET A 519 18.42 1.64 -9.38
N TYR A 520 19.00 2.78 -8.98
CA TYR A 520 19.33 3.91 -9.87
C TYR A 520 20.77 4.41 -9.72
N PRO A 521 21.79 3.56 -9.87
CA PRO A 521 23.18 3.95 -9.66
C PRO A 521 23.62 5.11 -10.57
N ASP A 522 23.24 5.12 -11.86
CA ASP A 522 23.72 6.14 -12.81
C ASP A 522 23.12 7.53 -12.52
N PRO A 523 21.78 7.69 -12.34
CA PRO A 523 21.20 8.99 -11.97
C PRO A 523 21.70 9.54 -10.63
N ILE A 524 22.17 8.68 -9.73
CA ILE A 524 22.70 9.09 -8.42
C ILE A 524 24.15 9.52 -8.56
N ALA A 525 24.97 8.75 -9.27
CA ALA A 525 26.35 9.12 -9.58
C ALA A 525 26.42 10.46 -10.30
N ALA A 526 25.53 10.70 -11.29
CA ALA A 526 25.43 11.95 -12.03
C ALA A 526 25.06 13.16 -11.15
N ARG A 527 24.55 12.93 -9.93
CA ARG A 527 24.07 13.96 -9.01
C ARG A 527 24.81 14.04 -7.68
N ALA A 528 25.87 13.25 -7.48
CA ALA A 528 26.60 13.19 -6.21
C ALA A 528 27.15 14.55 -5.71
N GLY A 529 27.26 15.57 -6.59
CA GLY A 529 27.68 16.93 -6.23
C GLY A 529 26.58 18.00 -6.27
N ARG A 530 25.30 17.64 -6.46
CA ARG A 530 24.19 18.61 -6.53
C ARG A 530 23.53 18.81 -5.16
N HIS A 531 23.09 20.04 -4.88
CA HIS A 531 22.26 20.30 -3.69
C HIS A 531 20.89 19.63 -3.85
N ASP A 532 20.51 18.77 -2.89
CA ASP A 532 19.24 18.02 -2.87
C ASP A 532 19.04 17.11 -4.12
N PRO A 533 19.96 16.15 -4.36
CA PRO A 533 20.01 15.35 -5.59
C PRO A 533 18.77 14.47 -5.78
N TYR A 534 18.05 14.19 -4.69
CA TYR A 534 16.86 13.37 -4.68
C TYR A 534 15.63 14.14 -5.18
N ARG A 535 15.42 15.40 -4.75
CA ARG A 535 14.18 16.13 -5.05
C ARG A 535 13.97 16.45 -6.54
N SER A 536 15.03 16.75 -7.29
CA SER A 536 14.93 16.97 -8.75
C SER A 536 14.65 15.69 -9.53
N PHE A 537 15.07 14.54 -9.01
CA PHE A 537 14.86 13.21 -9.60
C PHE A 537 13.42 12.73 -9.43
N GLN A 538 12.80 13.10 -8.31
CA GLN A 538 11.50 12.62 -7.90
C GLN A 538 10.31 13.12 -8.74
N THR A 539 10.34 14.33 -9.28
CA THR A 539 9.16 14.96 -9.89
C THR A 539 9.31 15.22 -11.39
N SER A 540 10.30 16.02 -11.79
CA SER A 540 10.37 16.64 -13.12
C SER A 540 11.63 16.32 -13.91
N GLY A 541 12.41 15.29 -13.54
CA GLY A 541 13.76 14.96 -14.05
C GLY A 541 14.07 15.29 -15.53
N SER A 542 15.35 15.53 -15.82
CA SER A 542 15.86 15.72 -17.17
C SER A 542 15.80 14.45 -18.02
N ALA A 543 16.07 14.54 -19.33
CA ALA A 543 16.08 13.39 -20.22
C ALA A 543 17.08 12.29 -19.82
N GLN A 544 18.11 12.63 -19.04
CA GLN A 544 19.16 11.71 -18.57
C GLN A 544 18.88 11.14 -17.17
N ASP A 545 17.73 11.47 -16.58
CA ASP A 545 17.40 11.10 -15.22
C ASP A 545 16.65 9.76 -15.14
N TYR A 546 17.25 8.73 -15.71
CA TYR A 546 16.77 7.34 -15.76
C TYR A 546 17.91 6.34 -15.58
N GLN A 547 17.60 5.12 -15.16
CA GLN A 547 18.56 4.01 -15.12
C GLN A 547 18.27 3.07 -16.30
N MET A 548 19.28 2.73 -17.10
CA MET A 548 19.13 1.59 -18.01
C MET A 548 19.33 0.29 -17.24
N ALA A 549 18.35 -0.61 -17.31
CA ALA A 549 18.45 -1.95 -16.76
C ALA A 549 19.33 -2.84 -17.66
N ASN A 550 20.63 -2.61 -17.71
CA ASN A 550 21.57 -3.46 -18.45
C ASN A 550 22.10 -4.62 -17.57
N GLU A 551 22.96 -5.47 -18.13
CA GLU A 551 23.56 -6.60 -17.39
C GLU A 551 24.32 -6.13 -16.13
N GLN A 552 25.06 -5.02 -16.23
CA GLN A 552 25.79 -4.47 -15.08
C GLN A 552 24.86 -3.99 -13.96
N TRP A 553 23.71 -3.39 -14.30
CA TRP A 553 22.67 -3.02 -13.35
C TRP A 553 22.10 -4.26 -12.66
N LEU A 554 21.76 -5.29 -13.44
CA LEU A 554 21.20 -6.54 -12.93
C LEU A 554 22.17 -7.24 -11.96
N GLU A 555 23.45 -7.34 -12.33
CA GLU A 555 24.50 -7.83 -11.44
C GLU A 555 24.61 -7.04 -10.14
N GLY A 556 24.45 -5.71 -10.22
CA GLY A 556 24.43 -4.84 -9.03
C GLY A 556 23.25 -5.12 -8.11
N VAL A 557 22.05 -5.32 -8.69
CA VAL A 557 20.83 -5.71 -7.95
C VAL A 557 21.04 -7.08 -7.28
N TYR A 558 21.54 -8.09 -7.99
CA TYR A 558 21.73 -9.43 -7.42
C TYR A 558 22.84 -9.50 -6.40
N ARG A 559 23.93 -8.77 -6.60
CA ARG A 559 24.94 -8.62 -5.55
C ARG A 559 24.36 -8.02 -4.27
N ASN A 560 23.44 -7.05 -4.37
CA ASN A 560 22.76 -6.51 -3.19
C ASN A 560 21.88 -7.56 -2.50
N LEU A 561 21.08 -8.30 -3.26
CA LEU A 561 20.20 -9.34 -2.72
C LEU A 561 21.01 -10.47 -2.06
N GLU A 562 22.05 -10.98 -2.71
CA GLU A 562 22.96 -12.00 -2.17
C GLU A 562 23.64 -11.52 -0.88
N SER A 563 24.15 -10.27 -0.85
CA SER A 563 24.78 -9.70 0.34
C SER A 563 23.85 -9.60 1.56
N ARG A 564 22.53 -9.60 1.32
CA ARG A 564 21.48 -9.58 2.33
C ARG A 564 20.90 -10.97 2.62
N GLY A 565 21.39 -12.03 1.96
CA GLY A 565 20.89 -13.40 2.08
C GLY A 565 19.46 -13.57 1.52
N LEU A 566 19.09 -12.77 0.53
CA LEU A 566 17.76 -12.74 -0.08
C LEU A 566 17.71 -13.40 -1.47
N LYS A 567 18.86 -13.83 -1.99
CA LYS A 567 19.01 -14.61 -3.22
C LYS A 567 20.14 -15.62 -3.04
#